data_AF-A0AB33L7C4-F1
#
_entry.id   AF-A0AB33L7C4-F1
#
_cell.length_a   1.000
_cell.length_b   1.000
_cell.length_c   1.000
_cell.angle_alpha   90.00
_cell.angle_beta   90.00
_cell.angle_gamma   90.00
#
_symmetry.space_group_name_H-M   'P 1'
#
loop_
_entity.id
_entity.type
_entity.pdbx_description
1 polymer ?
#
loop_
_entity_poly.entity_id
_entity_poly.type
_entity_poly.pdbx_seq_one_letter_code
_entity_poly.pdbx_strand_id
1 'polypeptide(L)'
;MAITRNIKCPNCGVFNKNRDYCKNCNTLISFEKKQEEKVTAYKQEELKKAKHEIENPNLAERLKKHSFWLYRIVGWVLYSAYLLVSAIGALIAWFIAMVAAG
;
A
#
# COMPACT_ATOMS: atom_id res chain seq x y z
N MET A 1 -36.30 5.03 -24.68
CA MET A 1 -35.97 4.03 -25.71
C MET A 1 -35.24 2.87 -25.02
N ALA A 2 -35.74 1.64 -25.11
CA ALA A 2 -35.05 0.48 -24.54
C ALA A 2 -33.84 0.13 -25.41
N ILE A 3 -32.62 0.24 -24.86
CA ILE A 3 -31.40 -0.12 -25.57
C ILE A 3 -31.36 -1.65 -25.68
N THR A 4 -31.60 -2.20 -26.86
CA THR A 4 -31.45 -3.64 -27.12
C THR A 4 -29.99 -3.96 -27.40
N ARG A 5 -29.34 -4.67 -26.46
CA ARG A 5 -27.97 -5.14 -26.59
C ARG A 5 -27.98 -6.59 -27.09
N ASN A 6 -27.46 -6.80 -28.29
CA ASN A 6 -27.28 -8.14 -28.84
C ASN A 6 -25.81 -8.52 -28.67
N ILE A 7 -25.52 -9.51 -27.83
CA ILE A 7 -24.16 -9.85 -27.41
C ILE A 7 -23.85 -11.29 -27.84
N LYS A 8 -22.76 -11.45 -28.59
CA LYS A 8 -22.25 -12.76 -28.99
C LYS A 8 -21.52 -13.41 -27.82
N CYS A 9 -21.86 -14.65 -27.51
CA CYS A 9 -21.11 -15.42 -26.53
C CYS A 9 -19.69 -15.72 -27.05
N PRO A 10 -18.63 -15.40 -26.30
CA PRO A 10 -17.25 -15.72 -26.71
C PRO A 10 -16.94 -17.23 -26.68
N ASN A 11 -17.71 -18.02 -25.91
CA ASN A 11 -17.46 -19.45 -25.73
C ASN A 11 -18.21 -20.31 -26.78
N CYS A 12 -19.51 -20.09 -26.96
CA CYS A 12 -20.33 -20.93 -27.86
C CYS A 12 -20.78 -20.21 -29.15
N GLY A 13 -20.40 -18.96 -29.37
CA GLY A 13 -20.72 -18.20 -30.59
C GLY A 13 -22.18 -17.79 -30.79
N VAL A 14 -23.09 -18.19 -29.90
CA VAL A 14 -24.53 -17.88 -29.97
C VAL A 14 -24.80 -16.42 -29.63
N PHE A 15 -25.70 -15.78 -30.39
CA PHE A 15 -26.18 -14.43 -30.13
C PHE A 15 -27.27 -14.41 -29.05
N ASN A 16 -27.04 -13.66 -27.98
CA ASN A 16 -27.99 -13.46 -26.89
C ASN A 16 -28.48 -12.01 -26.87
N LYS A 17 -29.80 -11.79 -26.82
CA LYS A 17 -30.42 -10.47 -26.69
C LYS A 17 -30.69 -10.16 -25.22
N ASN A 18 -30.12 -9.08 -24.69
CA ASN A 18 -30.35 -8.56 -23.34
C ASN A 18 -30.25 -9.64 -22.24
N ARG A 19 -29.15 -10.39 -22.20
CA ARG A 19 -28.90 -11.39 -21.14
C ARG A 19 -27.49 -11.23 -20.60
N ASP A 20 -27.37 -11.36 -19.28
CA ASP A 20 -26.08 -11.34 -18.60
C ASP A 20 -25.33 -12.66 -18.76
N TYR A 21 -26.07 -13.77 -18.92
CA TYR A 21 -25.55 -15.11 -19.11
C TYR A 21 -25.97 -15.70 -20.46
N CYS A 22 -25.11 -16.55 -21.03
CA CYS A 22 -25.43 -17.29 -22.25
C CYS A 22 -26.57 -18.29 -21.99
N LYS A 23 -27.55 -18.38 -22.90
CA LYS A 23 -28.57 -19.44 -22.82
C LYS A 23 -28.01 -20.87 -22.95
N ASN A 24 -26.91 -21.03 -23.69
CA ASN A 24 -26.40 -22.35 -24.06
C ASN A 24 -25.32 -22.84 -23.09
N CYS A 25 -24.31 -22.02 -22.82
CA CYS A 25 -23.15 -22.42 -22.03
C CYS A 25 -23.10 -21.75 -20.64
N ASN A 26 -24.13 -20.99 -20.26
CA ASN A 26 -24.26 -20.27 -18.99
C ASN A 26 -23.06 -19.36 -18.62
N THR A 27 -22.19 -19.03 -19.57
CA THR A 27 -21.06 -18.13 -19.33
C THR A 27 -21.54 -16.71 -19.15
N LEU A 28 -20.91 -15.94 -18.26
CA LEU A 28 -21.15 -14.50 -18.12
C LEU A 28 -20.72 -13.78 -19.41
N ILE A 29 -21.67 -13.10 -20.04
CA ILE A 29 -21.51 -12.36 -21.29
C ILE A 29 -21.50 -10.84 -21.04
N SER A 30 -22.31 -10.36 -20.08
CA SER A 30 -22.43 -8.92 -19.79
C SER A 30 -21.10 -8.30 -19.38
N PHE A 31 -20.70 -7.27 -20.11
CA PHE A 31 -19.50 -6.50 -19.82
C PHE A 31 -19.60 -5.76 -18.48
N GLU A 32 -20.78 -5.21 -18.16
CA GLU A 32 -21.02 -4.50 -16.89
C GLU A 32 -20.73 -5.41 -15.68
N LYS A 33 -21.34 -6.61 -15.63
CA LYS A 33 -21.07 -7.57 -14.54
C LYS A 33 -19.60 -7.98 -14.45
N LYS A 34 -18.92 -8.18 -15.59
CA LYS A 34 -17.48 -8.49 -15.60
C LYS A 34 -16.64 -7.36 -15.01
N GLN A 35 -17.02 -6.11 -15.23
CA GLN A 35 -16.34 -4.97 -14.63
C GLN A 35 -16.64 -4.87 -13.14
N GLU A 36 -17.89 -5.09 -12.72
CA GLU A 36 -18.27 -5.13 -11.30
C GLU A 36 -17.49 -6.23 -10.52
N GLU A 37 -17.35 -7.42 -11.09
CA GLU A 37 -16.56 -8.52 -10.52
C GLU A 37 -15.07 -8.16 -10.40
N LYS A 38 -14.50 -7.49 -11.40
CA LYS A 38 -13.10 -7.03 -11.34
C LYS A 38 -12.89 -5.96 -10.28
N VAL A 39 -13.80 -4.99 -10.18
CA VAL A 39 -13.71 -3.91 -9.19
C VAL A 39 -13.86 -4.47 -7.78
N THR A 40 -14.78 -5.41 -7.57
CA THR A 40 -14.97 -6.07 -6.27
C THR A 40 -13.77 -6.94 -5.89
N ALA A 41 -13.21 -7.70 -6.84
CA ALA A 41 -11.98 -8.46 -6.61
C ALA A 41 -10.80 -7.55 -6.23
N TYR A 42 -10.59 -6.45 -6.97
CA TYR A 42 -9.53 -5.48 -6.69
C TYR A 42 -9.68 -4.87 -5.29
N LYS A 43 -10.89 -4.44 -4.92
CA LYS A 43 -11.16 -3.92 -3.57
C LYS A 43 -10.87 -4.96 -2.48
N GLN A 44 -11.23 -6.22 -2.69
CA GLN A 44 -10.93 -7.29 -1.73
C GLN A 44 -9.43 -7.54 -1.60
N GLU A 45 -8.67 -7.46 -2.70
CA GLU A 45 -7.21 -7.58 -2.68
C GLU A 45 -6.55 -6.42 -1.94
N GLU A 46 -6.99 -5.18 -2.15
CA GLU A 46 -6.50 -4.02 -1.40
C GLU A 46 -6.78 -4.15 0.09
N LEU A 47 -7.99 -4.58 0.47
CA LEU A 47 -8.33 -4.82 1.87
C LEU A 47 -7.48 -5.94 2.49
N LYS A 48 -7.16 -6.99 1.74
CA LYS A 48 -6.26 -8.07 2.19
C LYS A 48 -4.83 -7.56 2.36
N LYS A 49 -4.32 -6.75 1.44
CA LYS A 49 -3.00 -6.12 1.54
C LYS A 49 -2.91 -5.21 2.77
N ALA A 50 -3.92 -4.35 2.97
CA ALA A 50 -3.99 -3.48 4.14
C ALA A 50 -4.00 -4.28 5.45
N LYS A 51 -4.79 -5.36 5.54
CA LYS A 51 -4.79 -6.26 6.71
C LYS A 51 -3.43 -6.92 6.92
N HIS A 52 -2.81 -7.40 5.85
CA HIS A 52 -1.51 -8.06 5.91
C HIS A 52 -0.38 -7.09 6.33
N GLU A 53 -0.47 -5.81 5.94
CA GLU A 53 0.47 -4.77 6.35
C GLU A 53 0.31 -4.38 7.83
N ILE A 54 -0.92 -4.41 8.35
CA ILE A 54 -1.21 -4.26 9.78
C ILE A 54 -0.69 -5.46 10.59
N GLU A 55 -0.83 -6.67 10.07
CA GLU A 55 -0.41 -7.91 10.74
C GLU A 55 1.12 -8.13 10.71
N ASN A 56 1.78 -7.73 9.64
CA ASN A 56 3.23 -7.82 9.51
C ASN A 56 3.85 -6.43 9.27
N PRO A 57 3.88 -5.57 10.31
CA PRO A 57 4.47 -4.26 10.18
C PRO A 57 5.96 -4.37 9.86
N ASN A 58 6.50 -3.31 9.25
CA ASN A 58 7.91 -3.22 8.86
C ASN A 58 8.84 -3.58 10.04
N LEU A 59 10.03 -4.13 9.78
CA LEU A 59 10.98 -4.55 10.82
C LEU A 59 11.24 -3.43 11.84
N ALA A 60 11.28 -2.18 11.40
CA ALA A 60 11.43 -0.99 12.26
C ALA A 60 10.27 -0.77 13.24
N GLU A 61 9.03 -1.03 12.82
CA GLU A 61 7.85 -0.94 13.68
C GLU A 61 7.70 -2.17 14.57
N ARG A 62 8.04 -3.38 14.06
CA ARG A 62 8.11 -4.60 14.86
C ARG A 62 9.14 -4.49 16.00
N LEU A 63 10.29 -3.88 15.74
CA LEU A 63 11.34 -3.68 16.74
C LEU A 63 10.93 -2.63 17.79
N LYS A 64 10.19 -1.58 17.40
CA LYS A 64 9.60 -0.59 18.34
C LYS A 64 8.51 -1.18 19.24
N LYS A 65 7.78 -2.20 18.76
CA LYS A 65 6.72 -2.88 19.52
C LYS A 65 7.25 -3.91 20.51
N HIS A 66 8.56 -4.23 20.46
CA HIS A 66 9.17 -5.17 21.38
C HIS A 66 9.23 -4.58 22.79
N SER A 67 8.68 -5.29 23.76
CA SER A 67 8.43 -4.84 25.14
C SER A 67 9.69 -4.51 25.98
N PHE A 68 10.89 -4.53 25.40
CA PHE A 68 12.12 -4.26 26.13
C PHE A 68 12.38 -2.74 26.19
N TRP A 69 11.79 -2.10 27.19
CA TRP A 69 11.99 -0.69 27.58
C TRP A 69 13.48 -0.27 27.57
N LEU A 70 14.39 -1.20 27.88
CA LEU A 70 15.84 -1.00 27.83
C LEU A 70 16.35 -0.52 26.46
N TYR A 71 15.94 -1.13 25.34
CA TYR A 71 16.39 -0.71 24.01
C TYR A 71 15.84 0.67 23.62
N ARG A 72 14.64 1.03 24.12
CA ARG A 72 14.06 2.35 23.92
C ARG A 72 14.87 3.44 24.64
N ILE A 73 15.31 3.17 25.87
CA ILE A 73 16.18 4.09 26.63
C ILE A 73 17.54 4.21 25.99
N VAL A 74 18.18 3.09 25.65
CA VAL A 74 19.52 3.09 25.05
C VAL A 74 19.51 3.88 23.73
N GLY A 75 18.48 3.71 22.89
CA GLY A 75 18.31 4.50 21.68
C GLY A 75 18.15 6.00 21.96
N TRP A 76 17.36 6.38 22.98
CA TRP A 76 17.21 7.78 23.39
C TRP A 76 18.51 8.39 23.92
N VAL A 77 19.26 7.64 24.73
CA VAL A 77 20.54 8.08 25.31
C VAL A 77 21.60 8.25 24.22
N LEU A 78 21.75 7.27 23.32
CA LEU A 78 22.71 7.35 22.21
C LEU A 78 22.37 8.49 21.25
N TYR A 79 21.08 8.67 20.93
CA TYR A 79 20.63 9.75 20.05
C TYR A 79 20.85 11.13 20.69
N SER A 80 20.50 11.30 21.96
CA SER A 80 20.70 12.56 22.69
C SER A 80 22.18 12.88 22.85
N ALA A 81 23.02 11.90 23.18
CA ALA A 81 24.46 12.07 23.27
C ALA A 81 25.07 12.44 21.92
N TYR A 82 24.67 11.78 20.83
CA TYR A 82 25.15 12.09 19.49
C TYR A 82 24.78 13.52 19.07
N LEU A 83 23.53 13.94 19.30
CA LEU A 83 23.09 15.31 19.00
C LEU A 83 23.88 16.35 19.80
N LEU A 84 24.14 16.11 21.08
CA LEU A 84 24.93 17.01 21.92
C LEU A 84 26.36 17.15 21.40
N VAL A 85 27.03 16.03 21.13
CA VAL A 85 28.42 16.04 20.61
C VAL A 85 28.48 16.69 19.23
N SER A 86 27.53 16.39 18.35
CA SER A 86 27.45 16.99 17.02
C SER A 86 27.18 18.49 17.07
N ALA A 87 26.33 18.96 17.97
CA ALA A 87 26.04 20.38 18.14
C ALA A 87 27.26 21.15 18.65
N ILE A 88 27.95 20.61 19.67
CA ILE A 88 29.17 21.22 20.21
C ILE A 88 30.27 21.23 19.13
N GLY A 89 30.47 20.12 18.42
CA GLY A 89 31.43 20.03 17.33
C GLY A 89 31.16 21.03 16.20
N ALA A 90 29.89 21.21 15.84
CA ALA A 90 29.50 22.18 14.82
C ALA A 90 29.78 23.63 15.25
N LEU A 91 29.49 23.99 16.51
CA LEU A 91 29.77 25.32 17.04
C LEU A 91 31.27 25.63 17.08
N ILE A 92 32.09 24.67 17.51
CA ILE A 92 33.54 24.81 17.53
C ILE A 92 34.08 24.92 16.11
N ALA A 93 33.63 24.06 15.20
CA ALA A 93 34.03 24.10 13.80
C ALA A 93 33.67 25.43 13.13
N TRP A 94 32.47 25.95 13.39
CA TRP A 94 32.04 27.27 12.92
C TRP A 94 32.98 28.35 13.44
N PHE A 95 33.28 28.34 14.74
CA PHE A 95 34.15 29.34 15.36
C PHE A 95 35.55 29.35 14.75
N ILE A 96 36.14 28.17 14.54
CA ILE A 96 37.44 28.02 13.88
C ILE A 96 37.37 28.51 12.44
N ALA A 97 36.33 28.16 11.70
CA ALA A 97 36.15 28.60 10.31
C ALA A 97 36.02 30.14 10.20
N MET A 98 35.31 30.78 11.13
CA MET A 98 35.19 32.22 11.20
C MET A 98 36.53 32.90 11.50
N VAL A 99 37.33 32.34 12.41
CA VAL A 99 38.65 32.87 12.77
C VAL A 99 39.67 32.65 11.65
N ALA A 100 39.62 31.54 10.93
CA ALA A 100 40.54 31.23 9.84
C ALA A 100 40.24 31.98 8.53
N ALA A 101 39.01 32.51 8.38
CA ALA A 101 38.58 33.28 7.22
C ALA A 101 38.73 34.81 7.39
N GLY A 102 39.22 35.26 8.56
CA GLY A 102 39.52 36.65 8.87
C GLY A 102 40.99 37.00 8.82
#